data_AF-A0AAD9DMH3-F1
#
_entry.id   AF-A0AAD9DMH3-F1
#
_cell.length_a   1.000
_cell.length_b   1.000
_cell.length_c   1.000
_cell.angle_alpha   90.00
_cell.angle_beta   90.00
_cell.angle_gamma   90.00
#
_symmetry.space_group_name_H-M   'P 1'
#
loop_
_entity.id
_entity.type
_entity.pdbx_description
1 polymer ?
#
loop_
_entity_poly.entity_id
_entity_poly.type
_entity_poly.pdbx_seq_one_letter_code
_entity_poly.pdbx_strand_id
1 'polypeptide(L)'
;ICTSMSVSVIIKWGGQEYTISSLSEEDTVMDLKQSIKSLTGVLPERQKLLGLKVKGKPADDDTKLGILKLKPNTKIMMMGSREESLEDVLAPPPESDDVVNDFDIEEEVIEVENRSEENLAKIARRVKEYKVEELNPPREGKRLLVLDVDYTLFDHKSCAESGQELMRPFLHDFLTSAYENYDIVIWSATSMKWIEAKMKELGVTDNPNYKVTFMLDSGAMITVHTPKRGVVEVKPLGVIWGKYSEFYNRKNTIMFDDIGRNFLMNPQNGLKIRPFMKAHLNREKDKELLKLSHYLKEIAKLDDFSELNHKHWE
;
A
#
# COMPACT_ATOMS: atom_id res chain seq x y z
N ILE A 1 30.34 7.92 -3.07
CA ILE A 1 29.10 7.98 -3.87
C ILE A 1 29.15 6.81 -4.85
N CYS A 2 28.64 5.64 -4.46
CA CYS A 2 28.40 4.56 -5.42
C CYS A 2 27.14 4.94 -6.19
N THR A 3 27.28 5.42 -7.41
CA THR A 3 26.15 5.57 -8.32
C THR A 3 25.69 4.18 -8.72
N SER A 4 24.59 3.69 -8.13
CA SER A 4 23.94 2.46 -8.57
C SER A 4 23.63 2.59 -10.07
N MET A 5 24.10 1.66 -10.90
CA MET A 5 23.86 1.73 -12.35
C MET A 5 22.36 1.55 -12.64
N SER A 6 21.81 2.43 -13.46
CA SER A 6 20.41 2.36 -13.90
C SER A 6 20.21 1.18 -14.87
N VAL A 7 19.15 0.42 -14.68
CA VAL A 7 18.74 -0.68 -15.56
C VAL A 7 17.64 -0.19 -16.51
N SER A 8 17.86 -0.36 -17.82
CA SER A 8 16.85 -0.06 -18.86
C SER A 8 16.47 -1.31 -19.64
N VAL A 9 15.19 -1.68 -19.63
CA VAL A 9 14.65 -2.83 -20.35
C VAL A 9 13.37 -2.46 -21.11
N ILE A 10 13.06 -3.22 -22.16
CA ILE A 10 11.83 -3.08 -22.95
C ILE A 10 11.00 -4.33 -22.77
N ILE A 11 9.80 -4.19 -22.21
CA ILE A 11 8.85 -5.27 -22.00
C ILE A 11 7.88 -5.33 -23.18
N LYS A 12 7.81 -6.49 -23.83
CA LYS A 12 6.90 -6.78 -24.93
C LYS A 12 5.71 -7.56 -24.42
N TRP A 13 4.51 -6.97 -24.47
CA TRP A 13 3.28 -7.60 -24.03
C TRP A 13 2.08 -7.06 -24.81
N GLY A 14 1.13 -7.93 -25.17
CA GLY A 14 -0.10 -7.54 -25.88
C GLY A 14 0.13 -6.82 -27.22
N GLY A 15 1.24 -7.11 -27.91
CA GLY A 15 1.62 -6.43 -29.14
C GLY A 15 2.22 -5.02 -28.97
N GLN A 16 2.38 -4.55 -27.73
CA GLN A 16 2.96 -3.24 -27.39
C GLN A 16 4.34 -3.38 -26.72
N GLU A 17 5.14 -2.31 -26.76
CA GLU A 17 6.44 -2.21 -26.09
C GLU A 17 6.38 -1.19 -24.95
N TYR A 18 6.80 -1.58 -23.75
CA TYR A 18 6.83 -0.75 -22.55
C TYR A 18 8.27 -0.59 -22.08
N THR A 19 8.77 0.64 -22.01
CA THR A 19 10.16 0.90 -21.59
C THR A 19 10.22 1.17 -20.09
N ILE A 20 11.06 0.42 -19.37
CA ILE A 20 11.29 0.58 -17.93
C ILE A 20 12.75 1.01 -17.75
N SER A 21 12.95 2.21 -17.21
CA SER A 21 14.28 2.82 -16.99
C SER A 21 14.48 3.40 -15.58
N SER A 22 13.47 3.25 -14.70
CA SER A 22 13.49 3.78 -13.33
C SER A 22 14.14 2.84 -12.32
N LEU A 23 14.55 1.64 -12.74
CA LEU A 23 15.16 0.62 -11.88
C LEU A 23 16.69 0.70 -11.89
N SER A 24 17.31 0.11 -10.87
CA SER A 24 18.75 0.03 -10.66
C SER A 24 19.20 -1.43 -10.57
N GLU A 25 20.52 -1.66 -10.56
CA GLU A 25 21.09 -2.99 -10.38
C GLU A 25 20.77 -3.61 -9.01
N GLU A 26 20.42 -2.79 -8.02
CA GLU A 26 20.07 -3.23 -6.65
C GLU A 26 18.60 -3.65 -6.51
N ASP A 27 17.73 -3.16 -7.39
CA ASP A 27 16.32 -3.57 -7.44
C ASP A 27 16.22 -5.07 -7.83
N THR A 28 15.11 -5.71 -7.46
CA THR A 28 14.90 -7.15 -7.70
C THR A 28 14.05 -7.46 -8.93
N VAL A 29 13.92 -8.75 -9.27
CA VAL A 29 12.94 -9.21 -10.27
C VAL A 29 11.51 -8.87 -9.85
N MET A 30 11.18 -8.90 -8.55
CA MET A 30 9.89 -8.43 -8.06
C MET A 30 9.68 -6.93 -8.34
N ASP A 31 10.69 -6.08 -8.14
CA ASP A 31 10.61 -4.65 -8.47
C ASP A 31 10.35 -4.42 -9.97
N LEU A 32 10.96 -5.25 -10.82
CA LEU A 32 10.68 -5.26 -12.26
C LEU A 32 9.23 -5.66 -12.53
N LYS A 33 8.73 -6.72 -11.90
CA LYS A 33 7.34 -7.16 -12.05
C LYS A 33 6.34 -6.10 -11.58
N GLN A 34 6.60 -5.41 -10.48
CA GLN A 34 5.75 -4.32 -9.99
C GLN A 34 5.75 -3.12 -10.95
N SER A 35 6.90 -2.81 -11.56
CA SER A 35 6.98 -1.80 -12.61
C SER A 35 6.17 -2.18 -13.86
N ILE A 36 6.17 -3.47 -14.22
CA ILE A 36 5.33 -4.02 -15.30
C ILE A 36 3.85 -3.93 -14.95
N LYS A 37 3.45 -4.30 -13.72
CA LYS A 37 2.07 -4.19 -13.23
C LYS A 37 1.56 -2.75 -13.40
N SER A 38 2.37 -1.77 -12.98
CA SER A 38 2.01 -0.35 -13.07
C SER A 38 1.75 0.13 -14.50
N LEU A 39 2.44 -0.44 -15.50
CA LEU A 39 2.28 -0.07 -16.92
C LEU A 39 1.23 -0.89 -17.66
N THR A 40 0.98 -2.12 -17.23
CA THR A 40 0.20 -3.11 -17.99
C THR A 40 -1.08 -3.56 -17.31
N GLY A 41 -1.20 -3.39 -16.00
CA GLY A 41 -2.29 -3.92 -15.16
C GLY A 41 -2.21 -5.44 -14.90
N VAL A 42 -1.16 -6.13 -15.35
CA VAL A 42 -0.97 -7.58 -15.12
C VAL A 42 -0.29 -7.79 -13.76
N LEU A 43 -0.89 -8.59 -12.86
CA LEU A 43 -0.33 -8.83 -11.54
C LEU A 43 1.00 -9.60 -11.56
N PRO A 44 1.96 -9.33 -10.65
CA PRO A 44 3.29 -9.95 -10.62
C PRO A 44 3.31 -11.48 -10.73
N GLU A 45 2.40 -12.16 -10.05
CA GLU A 45 2.24 -13.61 -10.04
C GLU A 45 1.69 -14.17 -11.36
N ARG A 46 1.02 -13.33 -12.17
CA ARG A 46 0.55 -13.65 -13.51
C ARG A 46 1.56 -13.30 -14.60
N GLN A 47 2.68 -12.66 -14.25
CA GLN A 47 3.71 -12.27 -15.21
C GLN A 47 4.75 -13.38 -15.40
N LYS A 48 4.80 -13.93 -16.61
CA LYS A 48 5.85 -14.85 -17.04
C LYS A 48 6.84 -14.13 -17.95
N LEU A 49 7.98 -13.74 -17.37
CA LEU A 49 9.09 -13.07 -18.07
C LEU A 49 9.96 -14.09 -18.81
N LEU A 50 9.88 -14.12 -20.13
CA LEU A 50 10.59 -15.09 -20.96
C LEU A 50 12.06 -14.69 -21.14
N GLY A 51 12.96 -15.64 -20.92
CA GLY A 51 14.40 -15.46 -21.12
C GLY A 51 15.15 -14.86 -19.94
N LEU A 52 14.47 -14.47 -18.86
CA LEU A 52 15.09 -14.01 -17.62
C LEU A 52 15.61 -15.20 -16.82
N LYS A 53 16.91 -15.49 -16.90
CA LYS A 53 17.53 -16.69 -16.30
C LYS A 53 18.81 -16.36 -15.53
N VAL A 54 18.99 -17.02 -14.38
CA VAL A 54 20.25 -17.07 -13.63
C VAL A 54 20.78 -18.51 -13.69
N LYS A 55 22.01 -18.69 -14.18
CA LYS A 55 22.66 -20.02 -14.31
C LYS A 55 21.78 -21.08 -14.99
N GLY A 56 21.02 -20.68 -16.01
CA GLY A 56 20.15 -21.55 -16.80
C GLY A 56 18.75 -21.81 -16.22
N LYS A 57 18.49 -21.42 -14.97
CA LYS A 57 17.16 -21.50 -14.32
C LYS A 57 16.44 -20.15 -14.40
N PRO A 58 15.09 -20.11 -14.41
CA PRO A 58 14.34 -18.86 -14.26
C PRO A 58 14.81 -18.08 -13.02
N ALA A 59 14.93 -16.76 -13.14
CA ALA A 59 15.24 -15.91 -11.99
C ALA A 59 14.07 -15.91 -11.00
N ASP A 60 14.37 -16.00 -9.71
CA ASP A 60 13.38 -15.83 -8.63
C ASP A 60 13.11 -14.35 -8.38
N ASP A 61 12.08 -14.06 -7.59
CA ASP A 61 11.60 -12.70 -7.32
C ASP A 61 12.56 -11.87 -6.46
N ASP A 62 13.41 -12.53 -5.66
CA ASP A 62 14.41 -11.91 -4.80
C ASP A 62 15.73 -11.62 -5.55
N THR A 63 15.92 -12.17 -6.76
CA THR A 63 17.13 -11.98 -7.56
C THR A 63 17.32 -10.50 -7.92
N LYS A 64 18.47 -9.93 -7.56
CA LYS A 64 18.87 -8.57 -7.98
C LYS A 64 19.07 -8.47 -9.49
N LEU A 65 18.61 -7.37 -10.09
CA LEU A 65 18.70 -7.13 -11.53
C LEU A 65 20.15 -7.08 -12.03
N GLY A 66 21.10 -6.60 -11.23
CA GLY A 66 22.53 -6.60 -11.57
C GLY A 66 23.10 -8.01 -11.84
N ILE A 67 22.55 -9.04 -11.20
CA ILE A 67 22.97 -10.45 -11.40
C ILE A 67 22.60 -10.94 -12.81
N LEU A 68 21.53 -10.40 -13.38
CA LEU A 68 21.02 -10.79 -14.70
C LEU A 68 21.88 -10.23 -15.85
N LYS A 69 22.75 -9.24 -15.58
CA LYS A 69 23.66 -8.61 -16.57
C LYS A 69 22.92 -8.20 -17.84
N LEU A 70 21.74 -7.59 -17.67
CA LEU A 70 20.89 -7.16 -18.77
C LEU A 70 21.57 -6.01 -19.53
N LYS A 71 21.68 -6.15 -20.86
CA LYS A 71 22.17 -5.05 -21.69
C LYS A 71 21.12 -3.93 -21.72
N PRO A 72 21.52 -2.65 -21.88
CA PRO A 72 20.57 -1.56 -22.05
C PRO A 72 19.57 -1.85 -23.17
N ASN A 73 18.29 -1.59 -22.91
CA ASN A 73 17.17 -1.80 -23.83
C ASN A 73 16.97 -3.27 -24.26
N THR A 74 17.39 -4.23 -23.43
CA THR A 74 17.09 -5.65 -23.65
C THR A 74 15.57 -5.84 -23.75
N LYS A 75 15.14 -6.49 -24.83
CA LYS A 75 13.72 -6.80 -25.08
C LYS A 75 13.36 -8.10 -24.37
N ILE A 76 12.46 -8.03 -23.41
CA ILE A 76 11.93 -9.16 -22.64
C ILE A 76 10.48 -9.39 -23.07
N MET A 77 10.16 -10.59 -23.55
CA MET A 77 8.78 -10.96 -23.83
C MET A 77 8.09 -11.33 -22.52
N MET A 78 6.93 -10.73 -22.24
CA MET A 78 6.10 -11.05 -21.07
C MET A 78 4.81 -11.71 -21.54
N MET A 79 4.43 -12.80 -20.88
CA MET A 79 3.12 -13.44 -21.01
C MET A 79 2.34 -13.22 -19.71
N GLY A 80 1.05 -12.91 -19.81
CA GLY A 80 0.15 -12.69 -18.68
C GLY A 80 -1.15 -12.04 -19.15
N SER A 81 -2.19 -12.10 -18.32
CA SER A 81 -3.51 -11.49 -18.59
C SER A 81 -3.81 -10.45 -17.52
N ARG A 82 -4.50 -9.37 -17.90
CA ARG A 82 -5.07 -8.40 -16.94
C ARG A 82 -6.20 -9.06 -16.17
N GLU A 83 -6.48 -8.57 -14.97
CA GLU A 83 -7.71 -8.92 -14.23
C GLU A 83 -8.97 -8.29 -14.86
N GLU A 84 -8.84 -7.31 -15.76
CA GLU A 84 -9.98 -6.55 -16.29
C GLU A 84 -10.86 -7.30 -17.31
N SER A 85 -10.75 -8.63 -17.48
CA SER A 85 -11.79 -9.38 -18.19
C SER A 85 -13.06 -9.39 -17.33
N LEU A 86 -14.07 -8.67 -17.80
CA LEU A 86 -15.35 -8.33 -17.15
C LEU A 86 -16.10 -9.50 -16.46
N GLU A 87 -15.76 -10.75 -16.75
CA GLU A 87 -16.36 -11.94 -16.14
C GLU A 87 -15.74 -12.31 -14.78
N ASP A 88 -14.51 -11.85 -14.49
CA ASP A 88 -13.85 -11.97 -13.17
C ASP A 88 -14.11 -10.75 -12.26
N VAL A 89 -14.83 -9.73 -12.75
CA VAL A 89 -15.11 -8.46 -12.03
C VAL A 89 -16.01 -8.64 -10.79
N LEU A 90 -16.63 -9.82 -10.64
CA LEU A 90 -17.40 -10.20 -9.45
C LEU A 90 -16.66 -11.21 -8.55
N ALA A 91 -15.47 -11.68 -8.96
CA ALA A 91 -14.69 -12.58 -8.13
C ALA A 91 -13.93 -11.77 -7.07
N PRO A 92 -13.95 -12.20 -5.80
CA PRO A 92 -13.04 -11.65 -4.80
C PRO A 92 -11.59 -11.75 -5.30
N PRO A 93 -10.72 -10.79 -4.94
CA PRO A 93 -9.30 -10.89 -5.27
C PRO A 93 -8.74 -12.26 -4.84
N PRO A 94 -7.75 -12.80 -5.58
CA PRO A 94 -7.17 -14.11 -5.26
C PRO A 94 -6.73 -14.14 -3.80
N GLU A 95 -7.03 -15.26 -3.13
CA GLU A 95 -6.77 -15.47 -1.71
C GLU A 95 -5.32 -15.10 -1.36
N SER A 96 -5.14 -13.99 -0.63
CA SER A 96 -4.00 -13.90 0.26
C SER A 96 -4.39 -14.70 1.51
N ASP A 97 -3.86 -15.92 1.59
CA ASP A 97 -3.92 -16.82 2.74
C ASP A 97 -3.04 -16.28 3.89
N ASP A 98 -3.13 -14.97 4.11
CA ASP A 98 -2.37 -14.23 5.09
C ASP A 98 -3.07 -14.36 6.44
N VAL A 99 -3.18 -15.59 6.95
CA VAL A 99 -3.10 -15.81 8.40
C VAL A 99 -1.67 -15.44 8.79
N VAL A 100 -1.36 -14.14 8.79
CA VAL A 100 -0.02 -13.64 9.06
C VAL A 100 0.23 -13.85 10.54
N ASN A 101 1.16 -14.75 10.83
CA ASN A 101 1.67 -14.92 12.16
C ASN A 101 2.55 -13.71 12.50
N ASP A 102 1.96 -12.72 13.18
CA ASP A 102 2.57 -11.41 13.48
C ASP A 102 3.48 -11.41 14.71
N PHE A 103 3.82 -12.57 15.27
CA PHE A 103 4.78 -12.66 16.37
C PHE A 103 6.20 -12.18 15.99
N ASP A 104 6.49 -12.01 14.70
CA ASP A 104 7.85 -11.78 14.19
C ASP A 104 8.11 -10.36 13.64
N ILE A 105 7.15 -9.44 13.72
CA ILE A 105 7.27 -8.09 13.13
C ILE A 105 8.45 -7.30 13.72
N GLU A 106 8.76 -7.47 15.02
CA GLU A 106 9.83 -6.70 15.68
C GLU A 106 11.23 -7.03 15.11
N GLU A 107 11.51 -8.29 14.82
CA GLU A 107 12.77 -8.70 14.18
C GLU A 107 12.83 -8.18 12.73
N GLU A 108 11.72 -8.26 11.98
CA GLU A 108 11.63 -7.76 10.61
C GLU A 108 11.87 -6.25 10.51
N VAL A 109 11.38 -5.46 11.48
CA VAL A 109 11.61 -4.00 11.53
C VAL A 109 13.10 -3.67 11.57
N ILE A 110 13.85 -4.31 12.48
CA ILE A 110 15.28 -4.04 12.67
C ILE A 110 16.05 -4.32 11.37
N GLU A 111 15.70 -5.41 10.69
CA GLU A 111 16.38 -5.81 9.45
C GLU A 111 16.05 -4.89 8.27
N VAL A 112 14.82 -4.40 8.21
CA VAL A 112 14.39 -3.41 7.21
C VAL A 112 15.09 -2.06 7.44
N GLU A 113 15.27 -1.65 8.70
CA GLU A 113 16.06 -0.46 9.06
C GLU A 113 17.54 -0.61 8.66
N ASN A 114 18.13 -1.80 8.81
CA ASN A 114 19.52 -2.08 8.40
C ASN A 114 19.73 -1.96 6.89
N ARG A 115 18.68 -2.05 6.07
CA ARG A 115 18.71 -1.82 4.61
C ARG A 115 18.22 -0.43 4.21
N SER A 116 18.24 0.52 5.14
CA SER A 116 17.66 1.85 4.97
C SER A 116 18.12 2.57 3.70
N GLU A 117 19.39 2.50 3.27
CA GLU A 117 19.83 3.21 2.05
C GLU A 117 19.09 2.74 0.79
N GLU A 118 18.91 1.43 0.58
CA GLU A 118 18.17 0.86 -0.55
C GLU A 118 16.69 1.28 -0.48
N ASN A 119 16.07 1.11 0.68
CA ASN A 119 14.67 1.41 0.90
C ASN A 119 14.38 2.92 0.76
N LEU A 120 15.27 3.78 1.26
CA LEU A 120 15.20 5.24 1.12
C LEU A 120 15.33 5.66 -0.34
N ALA A 121 16.17 5.00 -1.14
CA ALA A 121 16.24 5.25 -2.58
C ALA A 121 14.93 4.88 -3.29
N LYS A 122 14.31 3.74 -2.93
CA LYS A 122 12.99 3.34 -3.45
C LYS A 122 11.92 4.38 -3.09
N ILE A 123 11.91 4.88 -1.85
CA ILE A 123 11.00 5.95 -1.41
C ILE A 123 11.25 7.23 -2.19
N ALA A 124 12.49 7.69 -2.30
CA ALA A 124 12.85 8.91 -3.04
C ALA A 124 12.40 8.85 -4.51
N ARG A 125 12.52 7.68 -5.14
CA ARG A 125 11.99 7.42 -6.49
C ARG A 125 10.47 7.57 -6.53
N ARG A 126 9.72 6.98 -5.59
CA ARG A 126 8.26 7.14 -5.50
C ARG A 126 7.84 8.59 -5.25
N VAL A 127 8.53 9.30 -4.36
CA VAL A 127 8.32 10.74 -4.10
C VAL A 127 8.48 11.54 -5.39
N LYS A 128 9.46 11.20 -6.24
CA LYS A 128 9.71 11.89 -7.51
C LYS A 128 8.71 11.52 -8.61
N GLU A 129 8.39 10.24 -8.77
CA GLU A 129 7.73 9.71 -9.96
C GLU A 129 6.21 9.52 -9.80
N TYR A 130 5.75 9.12 -8.61
CA TYR A 130 4.33 8.88 -8.37
C TYR A 130 3.57 10.20 -8.38
N LYS A 131 2.47 10.30 -9.13
CA LYS A 131 1.64 11.51 -9.19
C LYS A 131 0.43 11.32 -8.29
N VAL A 132 0.31 12.16 -7.28
CA VAL A 132 -0.85 12.17 -6.39
C VAL A 132 -1.90 13.10 -6.99
N GLU A 133 -3.12 12.61 -7.15
CA GLU A 133 -4.28 13.43 -7.48
C GLU A 133 -4.91 13.95 -6.18
N GLU A 134 -4.79 15.25 -5.96
CA GLU A 134 -5.35 15.90 -4.78
C GLU A 134 -6.84 16.15 -4.98
N LEU A 135 -7.67 15.54 -4.14
CA LEU A 135 -9.11 15.73 -4.12
C LEU A 135 -9.48 16.99 -3.31
N ASN A 136 -8.79 17.18 -2.19
CA ASN A 136 -8.97 18.31 -1.29
C ASN A 136 -7.61 18.71 -0.70
N PRO A 137 -7.33 20.01 -0.50
CA PRO A 137 -6.03 20.45 -0.02
C PRO A 137 -5.78 20.05 1.44
N PRO A 138 -4.52 19.76 1.82
CA PRO A 138 -4.09 19.71 3.20
C PRO A 138 -4.53 20.97 3.99
N ARG A 139 -4.94 20.78 5.24
CA ARG A 139 -5.39 21.87 6.12
C ARG A 139 -4.32 22.19 7.14
N GLU A 140 -4.05 23.49 7.30
CA GLU A 140 -3.05 23.96 8.24
C GLU A 140 -3.34 23.49 9.68
N GLY A 141 -2.30 23.00 10.35
CA GLY A 141 -2.36 22.52 11.74
C GLY A 141 -3.06 21.18 11.94
N LYS A 142 -3.56 20.52 10.89
CA LYS A 142 -4.15 19.18 11.00
C LYS A 142 -3.09 18.08 11.01
N ARG A 143 -3.42 16.99 11.71
CA ARG A 143 -2.65 15.75 11.76
C ARG A 143 -2.96 14.91 10.50
N LEU A 144 -2.25 13.82 10.25
CA LEU A 144 -2.52 12.91 9.13
C LEU A 144 -3.05 11.57 9.62
N LEU A 145 -4.19 11.15 9.08
CA LEU A 145 -4.74 9.81 9.23
C LEU A 145 -4.69 9.09 7.88
N VAL A 146 -3.92 8.00 7.81
CA VAL A 146 -3.88 7.12 6.65
C VAL A 146 -4.70 5.87 6.94
N LEU A 147 -5.62 5.52 6.05
CA LEU A 147 -6.51 4.38 6.22
C LEU A 147 -6.33 3.39 5.09
N ASP A 148 -6.08 2.14 5.45
CA ASP A 148 -6.35 1.01 4.57
C ASP A 148 -7.87 0.84 4.33
N VAL A 149 -8.25 -0.03 3.40
CA VAL A 149 -9.62 -0.19 2.92
C VAL A 149 -10.19 -1.56 3.29
N ASP A 150 -9.57 -2.63 2.77
CA ASP A 150 -10.06 -4.00 2.89
C ASP A 150 -9.92 -4.50 4.33
N TYR A 151 -11.01 -4.98 4.95
CA TYR A 151 -11.07 -5.33 6.38
C TYR A 151 -10.78 -4.21 7.39
N THR A 152 -10.26 -3.07 6.95
CA THR A 152 -10.14 -1.86 7.75
C THR A 152 -11.47 -1.09 7.80
N LEU A 153 -12.05 -0.74 6.64
CA LEU A 153 -13.26 0.08 6.52
C LEU A 153 -14.51 -0.72 6.10
N PHE A 154 -14.34 -1.90 5.51
CA PHE A 154 -15.45 -2.74 5.07
C PHE A 154 -15.01 -4.21 4.90
N ASP A 155 -15.99 -5.11 4.84
CA ASP A 155 -15.77 -6.52 4.51
C ASP A 155 -15.75 -6.73 2.99
N HIS A 156 -14.56 -6.91 2.42
CA HIS A 156 -14.39 -7.08 0.98
C HIS A 156 -14.67 -8.50 0.46
N LYS A 157 -14.84 -9.50 1.35
CA LYS A 157 -14.97 -10.91 0.95
C LYS A 157 -16.41 -11.42 1.01
N SER A 158 -17.25 -10.88 1.89
CA SER A 158 -18.64 -11.30 1.96
C SER A 158 -19.43 -10.83 0.73
N CYS A 159 -20.33 -11.69 0.24
CA CYS A 159 -21.36 -11.27 -0.71
C CYS A 159 -22.47 -10.50 0.02
N ALA A 160 -22.97 -9.45 -0.61
CA ALA A 160 -24.08 -8.63 -0.11
C ALA A 160 -24.88 -8.03 -1.28
N GLU A 161 -26.09 -7.59 -1.00
CA GLU A 161 -26.93 -6.88 -1.99
C GLU A 161 -26.53 -5.40 -2.12
N SER A 162 -25.90 -4.85 -1.09
CA SER A 162 -25.45 -3.46 -1.05
C SER A 162 -24.13 -3.29 -0.29
N GLY A 163 -23.34 -2.27 -0.68
CA GLY A 163 -22.11 -1.91 0.05
C GLY A 163 -22.35 -1.51 1.52
N GLN A 164 -23.56 -1.07 1.87
CA GLN A 164 -23.93 -0.71 3.26
C GLN A 164 -23.94 -1.90 4.22
N GLU A 165 -24.22 -3.10 3.71
CA GLU A 165 -24.17 -4.35 4.48
C GLU A 165 -22.72 -4.76 4.78
N LEU A 166 -21.80 -4.42 3.88
CA LEU A 166 -20.36 -4.70 4.00
C LEU A 166 -19.59 -3.61 4.74
N MET A 167 -20.14 -2.39 4.77
CA MET A 167 -19.54 -1.25 5.46
C MET A 167 -19.33 -1.53 6.95
N ARG A 168 -18.11 -1.27 7.45
CA ARG A 168 -17.81 -1.44 8.86
C ARG A 168 -18.67 -0.48 9.70
N PRO A 169 -19.25 -0.94 10.82
CA PRO A 169 -20.06 -0.09 11.69
C PRO A 169 -19.35 1.20 12.08
N PHE A 170 -20.12 2.29 12.15
CA PHE A 170 -19.64 3.63 12.53
C PHE A 170 -18.68 4.29 11.53
N LEU A 171 -18.52 3.78 10.30
CA LEU A 171 -17.58 4.35 9.32
C LEU A 171 -17.69 5.87 9.15
N HIS A 172 -18.89 6.38 8.87
CA HIS A 172 -19.08 7.81 8.62
C HIS A 172 -18.95 8.66 9.89
N ASP A 173 -19.41 8.15 11.04
CA ASP A 173 -19.23 8.84 12.32
C ASP A 173 -17.75 8.94 12.70
N PHE A 174 -17.00 7.85 12.47
CA PHE A 174 -15.56 7.79 12.66
C PHE A 174 -14.83 8.79 11.76
N LEU A 175 -15.11 8.81 10.45
CA LEU A 175 -14.46 9.72 9.51
C LEU A 175 -14.82 11.18 9.79
N THR A 176 -16.07 11.47 10.14
CA THR A 176 -16.49 12.82 10.56
C THR A 176 -15.73 13.27 11.79
N SER A 177 -15.66 12.41 12.81
CA SER A 177 -14.92 12.66 14.05
C SER A 177 -13.42 12.84 13.82
N ALA A 178 -12.80 12.00 12.98
CA ALA A 178 -11.40 12.10 12.63
C ALA A 178 -11.11 13.40 11.87
N TYR A 179 -11.98 13.79 10.94
CA TYR A 179 -11.80 14.98 10.12
C TYR A 179 -11.71 16.28 10.92
N GLU A 180 -12.26 16.32 12.14
CA GLU A 180 -12.09 17.46 13.06
C GLU A 180 -10.60 17.80 13.30
N ASN A 181 -9.73 16.79 13.36
CA ASN A 181 -8.31 16.93 13.75
C ASN A 181 -7.31 16.40 12.71
N TYR A 182 -7.78 15.56 11.78
CA TYR A 182 -6.95 14.85 10.82
C TYR A 182 -7.37 15.13 9.39
N ASP A 183 -6.39 15.37 8.52
CA ASP A 183 -6.52 15.14 7.09
C ASP A 183 -6.50 13.64 6.81
N ILE A 184 -7.37 13.19 5.89
CA ILE A 184 -7.68 11.78 5.69
C ILE A 184 -7.15 11.35 4.34
N VAL A 185 -6.29 10.33 4.34
CA VAL A 185 -5.75 9.70 3.14
C VAL A 185 -6.18 8.24 3.11
N ILE A 186 -6.67 7.79 1.96
CA ILE A 186 -6.96 6.36 1.73
C ILE A 186 -5.77 5.73 1.02
N TRP A 187 -5.25 4.60 1.52
CA TRP A 187 -4.16 3.88 0.88
C TRP A 187 -4.45 2.37 0.81
N SER A 188 -4.79 1.86 -0.39
CA SER A 188 -5.05 0.44 -0.64
C SER A 188 -3.96 -0.19 -1.50
N ALA A 189 -3.72 -1.49 -1.32
CA ALA A 189 -2.82 -2.29 -2.15
C ALA A 189 -3.45 -2.73 -3.51
N THR A 190 -4.61 -2.17 -3.86
CA THR A 190 -5.32 -2.41 -5.13
C THR A 190 -4.95 -1.35 -6.17
N SER A 191 -5.67 -1.28 -7.30
CA SER A 191 -5.52 -0.22 -8.30
C SER A 191 -6.41 0.97 -7.97
N MET A 192 -6.02 2.19 -8.41
CA MET A 192 -6.84 3.39 -8.18
C MET A 192 -8.31 3.23 -8.58
N LYS A 193 -8.58 2.56 -9.70
CA LYS A 193 -9.94 2.26 -10.18
C LYS A 193 -10.78 1.50 -9.16
N TRP A 194 -10.19 0.53 -8.47
CA TRP A 194 -10.88 -0.23 -7.41
C TRP A 194 -11.13 0.64 -6.18
N ILE A 195 -10.15 1.47 -5.80
CA ILE A 195 -10.29 2.40 -4.67
C ILE A 195 -11.44 3.38 -4.93
N GLU A 196 -11.46 4.02 -6.10
CA GLU A 196 -12.51 4.96 -6.50
C GLU A 196 -13.89 4.30 -6.49
N ALA A 197 -14.02 3.10 -7.06
CA ALA A 197 -15.26 2.35 -7.07
C ALA A 197 -15.75 2.05 -5.64
N LYS A 198 -14.86 1.59 -4.75
CA LYS A 198 -15.21 1.24 -3.37
C LYS A 198 -15.48 2.45 -2.49
N MET A 199 -14.69 3.51 -2.58
CA MET A 199 -14.95 4.74 -1.82
C MET A 199 -16.26 5.40 -2.25
N LYS A 200 -16.63 5.30 -3.53
CA LYS A 200 -17.94 5.75 -4.02
C LYS A 200 -19.08 4.86 -3.52
N GLU A 201 -18.94 3.54 -3.63
CA GLU A 201 -19.94 2.56 -3.17
C GLU A 201 -20.23 2.70 -1.67
N LEU A 202 -19.20 2.93 -0.87
CA LEU A 202 -19.30 3.14 0.58
C LEU A 202 -19.74 4.57 0.95
N GLY A 203 -19.93 5.49 0.01
CA GLY A 203 -20.34 6.87 0.28
C GLY A 203 -19.27 7.72 0.97
N VAL A 204 -17.99 7.35 0.84
CA VAL A 204 -16.83 8.04 1.43
C VAL A 204 -16.41 9.24 0.57
N THR A 205 -16.42 9.11 -0.76
CA THR A 205 -15.92 10.15 -1.68
C THR A 205 -16.71 11.46 -1.60
N ASP A 206 -18.06 11.38 -1.55
CA ASP A 206 -18.95 12.53 -1.68
C ASP A 206 -19.69 12.89 -0.38
N ASN A 207 -19.08 12.62 0.77
CA ASN A 207 -19.69 12.92 2.06
C ASN A 207 -19.68 14.44 2.36
N PRO A 208 -20.78 15.03 2.88
CA PRO A 208 -20.80 16.43 3.27
C PRO A 208 -20.06 16.74 4.58
N ASN A 209 -19.84 15.74 5.45
CA ASN A 209 -19.32 15.96 6.81
C ASN A 209 -17.80 15.87 6.93
N TYR A 210 -17.13 15.34 5.91
CA TYR A 210 -15.67 15.23 5.86
C TYR A 210 -15.16 15.23 4.42
N LYS A 211 -13.85 15.34 4.26
CA LYS A 211 -13.18 15.30 2.96
C LYS A 211 -11.96 14.39 3.02
N VAL A 212 -11.77 13.59 1.97
CA VAL A 212 -10.53 12.84 1.72
C VAL A 212 -9.57 13.77 0.98
N THR A 213 -8.34 13.87 1.46
CA THR A 213 -7.31 14.75 0.88
C THR A 213 -6.83 14.20 -0.46
N PHE A 214 -6.41 12.92 -0.48
CA PHE A 214 -6.05 12.18 -1.68
C PHE A 214 -6.09 10.67 -1.40
N MET A 215 -5.97 9.88 -2.46
CA MET A 215 -5.93 8.42 -2.39
C MET A 215 -4.61 7.92 -2.97
N LEU A 216 -4.10 6.81 -2.43
CA LEU A 216 -2.90 6.14 -2.89
C LEU A 216 -3.23 4.67 -3.18
N ASP A 217 -2.70 4.17 -4.29
CA ASP A 217 -2.87 2.79 -4.71
C ASP A 217 -1.56 1.99 -4.57
N SER A 218 -1.55 0.75 -5.07
CA SER A 218 -0.34 -0.09 -5.07
C SER A 218 0.84 0.55 -5.82
N GLY A 219 0.61 1.49 -6.74
CA GLY A 219 1.71 2.19 -7.43
C GLY A 219 2.56 3.06 -6.50
N ALA A 220 2.02 3.48 -5.35
CA ALA A 220 2.74 4.24 -4.34
C ALA A 220 3.55 3.35 -3.39
N MET A 221 3.29 2.03 -3.38
CA MET A 221 3.98 1.07 -2.54
C MET A 221 5.40 0.78 -3.03
N ILE A 222 6.22 0.19 -2.16
CA ILE A 222 7.56 -0.31 -2.49
C ILE A 222 7.69 -1.75 -2.03
N THR A 223 8.63 -2.46 -2.64
CA THR A 223 9.03 -3.77 -2.14
C THR A 223 10.25 -3.66 -1.24
N VAL A 224 10.26 -4.42 -0.16
CA VAL A 224 11.38 -4.55 0.78
C VAL A 224 11.71 -6.01 0.98
N HIS A 225 12.98 -6.33 1.15
CA HIS A 225 13.41 -7.70 1.40
C HIS A 225 13.42 -7.99 2.91
N THR A 226 12.70 -9.03 3.32
CA THR A 226 12.75 -9.60 4.67
C THR A 226 13.41 -10.98 4.63
N PRO A 227 14.35 -11.30 5.53
CA PRO A 227 14.97 -12.63 5.62
C PRO A 227 13.99 -13.79 5.80
N LYS A 228 12.90 -13.60 6.55
CA LYS A 228 11.91 -14.66 6.81
C LYS A 228 10.89 -14.85 5.69
N ARG A 229 10.46 -13.77 5.04
CA ARG A 229 9.33 -13.79 4.08
C ARG A 229 9.73 -13.46 2.65
N GLY A 230 11.02 -13.24 2.39
CA GLY A 230 11.52 -12.80 1.09
C GLY A 230 11.11 -11.36 0.80
N VAL A 231 10.96 -11.02 -0.48
CA VAL A 231 10.45 -9.70 -0.90
C VAL A 231 8.96 -9.54 -0.58
N VAL A 232 8.63 -8.52 0.21
CA VAL A 232 7.27 -8.14 0.59
C VAL A 232 6.96 -6.71 0.15
N GLU A 233 5.69 -6.41 -0.09
CA GLU A 233 5.23 -5.06 -0.46
C GLU A 233 4.73 -4.30 0.79
N VAL A 234 5.08 -3.01 0.89
CA VAL A 234 4.76 -2.15 2.05
C VAL A 234 4.25 -0.78 1.60
N LYS A 235 3.58 -0.06 2.50
CA LYS A 235 3.03 1.30 2.34
C LYS A 235 3.92 2.32 3.07
N PRO A 236 5.02 2.78 2.45
CA PRO A 236 6.00 3.64 3.13
C PRO A 236 5.45 5.06 3.31
N LEU A 237 5.09 5.44 4.54
CA LEU A 237 4.62 6.81 4.85
C LEU A 237 5.62 7.90 4.44
N GLY A 238 6.90 7.56 4.30
CA GLY A 238 7.92 8.44 3.72
C GLY A 238 7.60 8.96 2.32
N VAL A 239 6.75 8.26 1.54
CA VAL A 239 6.25 8.78 0.26
C VAL A 239 5.34 9.98 0.45
N ILE A 240 4.45 9.94 1.45
CA ILE A 240 3.59 11.07 1.79
C ILE A 240 4.42 12.20 2.38
N TRP A 241 5.27 11.90 3.37
CA TRP A 241 6.11 12.91 4.04
C TRP A 241 7.07 13.61 3.08
N GLY A 242 7.61 12.90 2.08
CA GLY A 242 8.47 13.50 1.06
C GLY A 242 7.72 14.41 0.09
N LYS A 243 6.42 14.19 -0.13
CA LYS A 243 5.58 15.00 -1.03
C LYS A 243 4.89 16.18 -0.35
N TYR A 244 4.56 16.04 0.93
CA TYR A 244 3.76 16.97 1.73
C TYR A 244 4.49 17.34 3.03
N SER A 245 5.79 17.56 2.94
CA SER A 245 6.69 17.74 4.09
C SER A 245 6.35 18.94 4.96
N GLU A 246 5.71 19.96 4.37
CA GLU A 246 5.24 21.13 5.08
C GLU A 246 4.06 20.85 6.02
N PHE A 247 3.30 19.77 5.78
CA PHE A 247 2.12 19.40 6.58
C PHE A 247 2.37 18.18 7.46
N TYR A 248 3.04 17.14 6.94
CA TYR A 248 3.04 15.82 7.55
C TYR A 248 4.43 15.25 7.74
N ASN A 249 4.62 14.58 8.88
CA ASN A 249 5.82 13.84 9.22
C ASN A 249 5.48 12.75 10.25
N ARG A 250 6.49 12.01 10.71
CA ARG A 250 6.33 10.92 11.68
C ARG A 250 5.70 11.33 13.02
N LYS A 251 5.76 12.61 13.40
CA LYS A 251 5.26 13.10 14.69
C LYS A 251 3.75 13.35 14.70
N ASN A 252 3.14 13.53 13.54
CA ASN A 252 1.72 13.89 13.42
C ASN A 252 0.93 12.95 12.51
N THR A 253 1.48 11.79 12.16
CA THR A 253 0.86 10.81 11.26
C THR A 253 0.52 9.53 12.02
N ILE A 254 -0.67 8.99 11.77
CA ILE A 254 -1.05 7.64 12.19
C ILE A 254 -1.71 6.89 11.03
N MET A 255 -1.44 5.60 10.91
CA MET A 255 -1.94 4.72 9.86
C MET A 255 -2.70 3.55 10.46
N PHE A 256 -3.92 3.30 10.00
CA PHE A 256 -4.70 2.11 10.37
C PHE A 256 -4.71 1.12 9.21
N ASP A 257 -4.29 -0.10 9.52
CA ASP A 257 -4.20 -1.21 8.57
C ASP A 257 -4.35 -2.52 9.35
N ASP A 258 -5.12 -3.47 8.86
CA ASP A 258 -5.29 -4.76 9.53
C ASP A 258 -4.06 -5.66 9.34
N ILE A 259 -3.20 -5.35 8.38
CA ILE A 259 -1.98 -6.10 8.07
C ILE A 259 -0.75 -5.33 8.59
N GLY A 260 -0.12 -5.87 9.64
CA GLY A 260 1.04 -5.24 10.28
C GLY A 260 2.24 -4.97 9.36
N ARG A 261 2.45 -5.84 8.35
CA ARG A 261 3.57 -5.67 7.41
C ARG A 261 3.46 -4.39 6.56
N ASN A 262 2.25 -3.88 6.32
CA ASN A 262 2.06 -2.74 5.44
C ASN A 262 2.79 -1.48 5.96
N PHE A 263 3.00 -1.38 7.27
CA PHE A 263 3.74 -0.30 7.91
C PHE A 263 5.11 -0.72 8.48
N LEU A 264 5.73 -1.78 7.93
CA LEU A 264 7.03 -2.29 8.39
C LEU A 264 8.17 -1.24 8.31
N MET A 265 8.07 -0.31 7.36
CA MET A 265 9.00 0.83 7.19
C MET A 265 8.70 2.02 8.12
N ASN A 266 7.59 1.99 8.85
CA ASN A 266 7.13 3.05 9.75
C ASN A 266 6.29 2.46 10.91
N PRO A 267 6.87 1.53 11.69
CA PRO A 267 6.12 0.72 12.66
C PRO A 267 5.53 1.58 13.79
N GLN A 268 6.24 2.63 14.19
CA GLN A 268 5.80 3.58 15.23
C GLN A 268 4.55 4.39 14.82
N ASN A 269 4.25 4.50 13.52
CA ASN A 269 3.09 5.23 13.01
C ASN A 269 1.92 4.30 12.66
N GLY A 270 2.09 2.99 12.74
CA GLY A 270 1.07 2.00 12.42
C GLY A 270 0.28 1.56 13.65
N LEU A 271 -1.04 1.52 13.53
CA LEU A 271 -1.92 0.83 14.46
C LEU A 271 -2.57 -0.32 13.71
N LYS A 272 -2.29 -1.55 14.18
CA LYS A 272 -2.92 -2.76 13.64
C LYS A 272 -4.37 -2.84 14.10
N ILE A 273 -5.30 -2.46 13.24
CA ILE A 273 -6.73 -2.54 13.54
C ILE A 273 -7.19 -4.00 13.49
N ARG A 274 -8.18 -4.39 14.29
CA ARG A 274 -8.79 -5.72 14.14
C ARG A 274 -9.51 -5.81 12.79
N PRO A 275 -9.31 -6.87 12.00
CA PRO A 275 -9.96 -7.01 10.70
C PRO A 275 -11.48 -7.16 10.85
N PHE A 276 -12.26 -6.44 10.04
CA PHE A 276 -13.70 -6.56 9.96
C PHE A 276 -14.10 -7.59 8.91
N MET A 277 -14.33 -8.83 9.35
CA MET A 277 -14.70 -9.95 8.49
C MET A 277 -16.12 -10.43 8.78
N LYS A 278 -16.75 -11.08 7.81
CA LYS A 278 -18.08 -11.71 7.94
C LYS A 278 -19.11 -10.71 8.46
N ALA A 279 -19.31 -9.62 7.73
CA ALA A 279 -20.16 -8.49 8.15
C ALA A 279 -21.55 -8.96 8.62
N HIS A 280 -22.17 -9.91 7.88
CA HIS A 280 -23.46 -10.51 8.23
C HIS A 280 -23.53 -11.14 9.64
N LEU A 281 -22.41 -11.54 10.24
CA LEU A 281 -22.35 -12.08 11.61
C LEU A 281 -21.87 -11.06 12.66
N ASN A 282 -21.00 -10.14 12.25
CA ASN A 282 -20.21 -9.33 13.18
C ASN A 282 -20.61 -7.86 13.23
N ARG A 283 -21.40 -7.36 12.27
CA ARG A 283 -21.76 -5.94 12.13
C ARG A 283 -22.43 -5.36 13.38
N GLU A 284 -23.25 -6.12 14.11
CA GLU A 284 -23.89 -5.57 15.32
C GLU A 284 -22.95 -5.53 16.54
N LYS A 285 -21.82 -6.24 16.49
CA LYS A 285 -20.87 -6.38 17.60
C LYS A 285 -19.61 -5.54 17.43
N ASP A 286 -19.21 -5.26 16.19
CA ASP A 286 -18.03 -4.43 15.91
C ASP A 286 -18.29 -2.97 16.33
N LYS A 287 -17.40 -2.48 17.20
CA LYS A 287 -17.38 -1.09 17.67
C LYS A 287 -15.98 -0.49 17.54
N GLU A 288 -15.14 -1.08 16.68
CA GLU A 288 -13.71 -0.75 16.66
C GLU A 288 -13.50 0.68 16.18
N LEU A 289 -14.18 1.09 15.09
CA LEU A 289 -14.11 2.46 14.58
C LEU A 289 -14.68 3.49 15.58
N LEU A 290 -15.70 3.11 16.36
CA LEU A 290 -16.20 3.97 17.44
C LEU A 290 -15.11 4.20 18.50
N LYS A 291 -14.47 3.15 19.00
CA LYS A 291 -13.38 3.27 19.98
C LYS A 291 -12.19 4.05 19.41
N LEU A 292 -11.79 3.77 18.16
CA LEU A 292 -10.70 4.46 17.50
C LEU A 292 -11.00 5.95 17.27
N SER A 293 -12.27 6.33 17.09
CA SER A 293 -12.66 7.74 17.05
C SER A 293 -12.31 8.47 18.35
N HIS A 294 -12.53 7.83 19.51
CA HIS A 294 -12.12 8.37 20.81
C HIS A 294 -10.60 8.44 20.92
N TYR A 295 -9.90 7.38 20.53
CA TYR A 295 -8.44 7.34 20.56
C TYR A 295 -7.82 8.48 19.74
N LEU A 296 -8.27 8.67 18.50
CA LEU A 296 -7.80 9.77 17.63
C LEU A 296 -8.07 11.15 18.25
N LYS A 297 -9.24 11.37 18.87
CA LYS A 297 -9.53 12.64 19.55
C LYS A 297 -8.59 12.89 20.73
N GLU A 298 -8.21 11.86 21.48
CA GLU A 298 -7.30 12.01 22.62
C GLU A 298 -5.87 12.30 22.17
N ILE A 299 -5.34 11.53 21.22
CA ILE A 299 -3.95 11.72 20.79
C ILE A 299 -3.76 12.99 19.94
N ALA A 300 -4.81 13.50 19.28
CA ALA A 300 -4.75 14.75 18.52
C ALA A 300 -4.30 15.97 19.37
N LYS A 301 -4.51 15.90 20.69
CA LYS A 301 -4.09 16.93 21.67
C LYS A 301 -2.57 16.95 21.88
N LEU A 302 -1.87 15.89 21.47
CA LEU A 302 -0.41 15.77 21.58
C LEU A 302 0.25 16.45 20.39
N ASP A 303 1.43 17.02 20.63
CA ASP A 303 2.27 17.61 19.57
C ASP A 303 3.08 16.58 18.79
N ASP A 304 3.32 15.42 19.41
CA ASP A 304 4.19 14.36 18.88
C ASP A 304 3.64 12.97 19.26
N PHE A 305 3.44 12.11 18.25
CA PHE A 305 2.96 10.74 18.40
C PHE A 305 4.10 9.73 18.64
N SER A 306 5.36 10.15 18.58
CA SER A 306 6.53 9.25 18.61
C SER A 306 6.66 8.43 19.91
N GLU A 307 6.04 8.88 21.00
CA GLU A 307 6.08 8.20 22.31
C GLU A 307 4.87 7.27 22.55
N LEU A 308 3.91 7.21 21.62
CA LEU A 308 2.71 6.40 21.77
C LEU A 308 2.99 4.94 21.48
N ASN A 309 2.52 4.03 22.33
CA ASN A 309 2.49 2.62 21.96
C ASN A 309 1.10 2.25 21.42
N HIS A 310 0.96 2.27 20.08
CA HIS A 310 -0.31 1.97 19.42
C HIS A 310 -0.80 0.52 19.62
N LYS A 311 0.03 -0.40 20.14
CA LYS A 311 -0.42 -1.75 20.56
C LYS A 311 -1.32 -1.71 21.81
N HIS A 312 -1.28 -0.61 22.57
CA HIS A 312 -2.04 -0.39 23.81
C HIS A 312 -2.92 0.85 23.70
N TRP A 313 -3.62 0.99 22.58
CA TRP A 313 -4.45 2.16 22.29
C TRP A 313 -5.81 2.17 23.00
N GLU A 314 -6.34 0.98 23.37
CA GLU A 314 -7.61 0.80 24.10
C GLU A 314 -7.51 1.29 25.55
#